data_AF-A0A1Q7INV2-F1
#
_entry.id   AF-A0A1Q7INV2-F1
#
_cell.length_a   1.000
_cell.length_b   1.000
_cell.length_c   1.000
_cell.angle_alpha   90.00
_cell.angle_beta   90.00
_cell.angle_gamma   90.00
#
_symmetry.space_group_name_H-M   'P 1'
#
loop_
_entity.id
_entity.type
_entity.pdbx_description
1 polymer ?
#
loop_
_entity_poly.entity_id
_entity_poly.type
_entity_poly.pdbx_seq_one_letter_code
_entity_poly.pdbx_strand_id
1 'polypeptide(L)'
;MSARAASRLERLGFTVYRYQAGRADWFAAGLTREGRDANVPRVADVAKRDLQTCRLDERLGDVRDRVDGDAGEPLIIVDSDRVVLGLVNAEALASEPMTPFEEVMDPGPVTFRPNLRTGQVPDYFKKQGIRHALVTTSDGVLIGLLRLHPGHDDA
;
A
#
# COMPACT_ATOMS: atom_id res chain seq x y z
N MET A 1 -1.05 -22.11 8.16
CA MET A 1 -1.05 -23.50 8.65
C MET A 1 -2.50 -23.97 8.81
N SER A 2 -2.83 -25.18 8.33
CA SER A 2 -4.19 -25.71 8.48
C SER A 2 -4.52 -26.00 9.94
N ALA A 3 -5.81 -25.91 10.30
CA ALA A 3 -6.26 -26.24 11.66
C ALA A 3 -5.87 -27.68 12.07
N ARG A 4 -5.92 -28.62 11.12
CA ARG A 4 -5.51 -30.02 11.33
C ARG A 4 -4.03 -30.15 11.69
N ALA A 5 -3.13 -29.43 11.02
CA ALA A 5 -1.70 -29.48 11.31
C ALA A 5 -1.37 -28.87 12.67
N ALA A 6 -2.00 -27.74 13.02
CA ALA A 6 -1.84 -27.09 14.31
C ALA A 6 -2.25 -28.03 15.46
N SER A 7 -3.44 -28.63 15.36
CA SER A 7 -3.94 -29.57 16.38
C SER A 7 -3.04 -30.80 16.57
N ARG A 8 -2.39 -31.27 15.50
CA ARG A 8 -1.41 -32.37 15.59
C ARG A 8 -0.16 -31.97 16.36
N LEU A 9 0.33 -30.76 16.17
CA LEU A 9 1.53 -30.24 16.87
C LEU A 9 1.23 -29.94 18.34
N GLU A 10 0.05 -29.40 18.66
CA GLU A 10 -0.39 -29.20 20.04
C GLU A 10 -0.41 -30.52 20.84
N ARG A 11 -0.89 -31.61 20.22
CA ARG A 11 -0.86 -32.95 20.84
C ARG A 11 0.55 -33.50 21.07
N LEU A 12 1.56 -32.97 20.39
CA LEU A 12 2.97 -33.32 20.61
C LEU A 12 3.64 -32.43 21.66
N GLY A 13 2.87 -31.55 22.33
CA GLY A 13 3.37 -30.68 23.40
C GLY A 13 3.92 -29.33 22.94
N PHE A 14 3.79 -28.99 21.64
CA PHE A 14 4.22 -27.69 21.15
C PHE A 14 3.17 -26.61 21.44
N THR A 15 3.62 -25.40 21.79
CA THR A 15 2.76 -24.21 21.76
C THR A 15 2.64 -23.75 20.32
N VAL A 16 1.43 -23.75 19.76
CA VAL A 16 1.20 -23.46 18.35
C VAL A 16 0.40 -22.17 18.18
N TYR A 17 0.93 -21.24 17.39
CA TYR A 17 0.23 -20.03 17.02
C TYR A 17 -0.27 -20.13 15.57
N ARG A 18 -1.57 -19.85 15.37
CA ARG A 18 -2.16 -19.78 14.03
C ARG A 18 -2.28 -18.33 13.60
N TYR A 19 -1.40 -17.90 12.71
CA TYR A 19 -1.57 -16.63 11.98
C TYR A 19 -2.73 -16.78 10.98
N GLN A 20 -3.89 -16.20 11.31
CA GLN A 20 -5.13 -16.39 10.53
C GLN A 20 -5.09 -15.69 9.17
N ALA A 21 -4.53 -14.49 9.11
CA ALA A 21 -4.48 -13.69 7.88
C ALA A 21 -3.63 -14.33 6.76
N GLY A 22 -2.85 -15.36 7.10
CA GLY A 22 -2.15 -16.20 6.13
C GLY A 22 -0.80 -15.66 5.68
N ARG A 23 -0.18 -16.33 4.70
CA ARG A 23 1.20 -16.04 4.29
C ARG A 23 1.34 -14.69 3.58
N ALA A 24 0.33 -14.25 2.85
CA ALA A 24 0.34 -12.97 2.16
C ALA A 24 0.38 -11.80 3.16
N ASP A 25 -0.43 -11.87 4.22
CA ASP A 25 -0.43 -10.88 5.29
C ASP A 25 0.81 -10.95 6.18
N TRP A 26 1.39 -12.15 6.38
CA TRP A 26 2.70 -12.27 7.03
C TRP A 26 3.77 -11.48 6.26
N PHE A 27 3.75 -11.56 4.93
CA PHE A 27 4.63 -10.77 4.07
C PHE A 27 4.25 -9.28 4.04
N ALA A 28 2.96 -8.96 4.14
CA ALA A 28 2.45 -7.59 4.30
C ALA A 28 3.03 -6.86 5.49
N ALA A 29 3.11 -7.56 6.62
CA ALA A 29 3.62 -7.04 7.87
C ALA A 29 5.15 -6.85 7.87
N GLY A 30 5.85 -7.15 6.76
CA GLY A 30 7.31 -7.02 6.68
C GLY A 30 8.06 -7.95 7.63
N LEU A 31 7.41 -9.02 8.10
CA LEU A 31 7.98 -9.96 9.06
C LEU A 31 9.04 -10.83 8.40
N THR A 32 9.93 -11.38 9.23
CA THR A 32 11.05 -12.23 8.79
C THR A 32 10.57 -13.40 7.93
N ARG A 33 11.36 -13.74 6.91
CA ARG A 33 11.08 -14.78 5.92
C ARG A 33 12.26 -15.74 5.85
N GLU A 34 11.97 -17.02 5.63
CA GLU A 34 12.97 -18.05 5.40
C GLU A 34 12.68 -18.84 4.12
N GLY A 35 13.71 -19.50 3.57
CA GLY A 35 13.66 -20.31 2.36
C GLY A 35 14.30 -19.65 1.12
N ARG A 36 14.18 -20.32 -0.03
CA ARG A 36 14.88 -19.93 -1.28
C ARG A 36 14.61 -18.48 -1.73
N ASP A 37 13.41 -17.97 -1.48
CA ASP A 37 13.00 -16.63 -1.88
C ASP A 37 13.00 -15.62 -0.72
N ALA A 38 13.60 -15.96 0.43
CA ALA A 38 13.63 -15.09 1.61
C ALA A 38 14.22 -13.72 1.29
N ASN A 39 15.31 -13.71 0.53
CA ASN A 39 16.07 -12.51 0.17
C ASN A 39 15.54 -11.82 -1.10
N VAL A 40 14.44 -12.30 -1.70
CA VAL A 40 13.85 -11.65 -2.87
C VAL A 40 13.00 -10.47 -2.38
N PRO A 41 13.30 -9.23 -2.80
CA PRO A 41 12.55 -8.06 -2.39
C PRO A 41 11.09 -8.12 -2.85
N ARG A 42 10.22 -7.64 -1.97
CA ARG A 42 8.79 -7.51 -2.16
C ARG A 42 8.42 -6.05 -2.18
N VAL A 43 7.26 -5.74 -2.74
CA VAL A 43 6.81 -4.35 -2.83
C VAL A 43 6.68 -3.70 -1.45
N ALA A 44 6.30 -4.46 -0.42
CA ALA A 44 6.25 -3.95 0.96
C ALA A 44 7.62 -3.58 1.56
N ASP A 45 8.71 -4.16 1.04
CA ASP A 45 10.06 -3.88 1.51
C ASP A 45 10.58 -2.52 0.99
N VAL A 46 10.03 -2.04 -0.13
CA VAL A 46 10.49 -0.83 -0.84
C VAL A 46 9.45 0.29 -0.91
N ALA A 47 8.22 0.04 -0.47
CA ALA A 47 7.15 1.04 -0.47
C ALA A 47 7.45 2.19 0.49
N LYS A 48 7.26 3.43 0.02
CA LYS A 48 7.30 4.64 0.87
C LYS A 48 6.12 4.57 1.84
N ARG A 49 6.40 4.68 3.15
CA ARG A 49 5.38 4.58 4.21
C ARG A 49 4.97 5.91 4.81
N ASP A 50 5.86 6.89 4.76
CA ASP A 50 5.57 8.26 5.19
C ASP A 50 4.78 8.95 4.08
N LEU A 51 3.46 8.80 4.17
CA LEU A 51 2.50 9.27 3.17
C LEU A 51 1.49 10.17 3.84
N GLN A 52 1.06 11.17 3.08
CA GLN A 52 0.04 12.10 3.50
C GLN A 52 -1.34 11.46 3.32
N THR A 53 -2.14 11.51 4.38
CA THR A 53 -3.49 10.91 4.39
C THR A 53 -4.51 11.86 4.98
N CYS A 54 -5.75 11.76 4.50
CA CYS A 54 -6.90 12.44 5.11
C CYS A 54 -8.14 11.53 5.15
N ARG A 55 -9.18 11.98 5.84
CA ARG A 55 -10.53 11.43 5.77
C ARG A 55 -11.30 12.01 4.59
N LEU A 56 -12.34 11.30 4.20
CA LEU A 56 -13.21 11.69 3.10
C LEU A 56 -14.03 12.95 3.43
N ASP A 57 -14.40 13.12 4.70
CA ASP A 57 -15.20 14.22 5.23
C ASP A 57 -14.37 15.46 5.62
N GLU A 58 -13.05 15.40 5.52
CA GLU A 58 -12.20 16.57 5.69
C GLU A 58 -12.36 17.54 4.50
N ARG A 59 -12.14 18.83 4.76
CA ARG A 59 -12.22 19.86 3.72
C ARG A 59 -10.93 19.92 2.90
N LEU A 60 -11.05 19.92 1.58
CA LEU A 60 -9.91 19.96 0.65
C LEU A 60 -8.94 21.10 0.95
N GLY A 61 -9.45 22.33 1.15
CA GLY A 61 -8.60 23.49 1.47
C GLY A 61 -7.78 23.32 2.74
N ASP A 62 -8.42 22.87 3.82
CA ASP A 62 -7.77 22.71 5.12
C ASP A 62 -6.70 21.60 5.07
N VAL A 63 -6.99 20.52 4.35
CA VAL A 63 -6.00 19.45 4.12
C VAL A 63 -4.85 19.99 3.28
N ARG A 64 -5.13 20.68 2.17
CA ARG A 64 -4.14 21.25 1.27
C ARG A 64 -3.15 22.17 1.99
N ASP A 65 -3.64 23.00 2.90
CA ASP A 65 -2.80 23.94 3.65
C ASP A 65 -1.92 23.23 4.70
N ARG A 66 -2.31 22.02 5.15
CA ARG A 66 -1.55 21.18 6.08
C ARG A 66 -0.52 20.28 5.39
N VAL A 67 -0.78 19.83 4.16
CA VAL A 67 0.15 18.92 3.47
C VAL A 67 1.39 19.67 3.01
N ASP A 68 2.55 19.23 3.49
CA ASP A 68 3.83 19.74 3.00
C ASP A 68 4.05 19.28 1.55
N GLY A 69 4.37 20.25 0.69
CA GLY A 69 4.41 20.15 -0.76
C GLY A 69 5.62 19.37 -1.29
N ASP A 70 5.73 18.08 -0.99
CA ASP A 70 6.50 17.18 -1.85
C ASP A 70 5.74 17.08 -3.19
N ALA A 71 6.03 18.06 -4.05
CA ALA A 71 5.27 18.41 -5.24
C ALA A 71 5.22 17.21 -6.19
N GLY A 72 4.11 16.47 -6.15
CA GLY A 72 3.87 15.30 -7.01
C GLY A 72 3.42 14.06 -6.27
N GLU A 73 3.34 14.07 -4.93
CA GLU A 73 2.73 12.96 -4.20
C GLU A 73 1.20 13.04 -4.21
N PRO A 74 0.50 11.90 -4.39
CA PRO A 74 -0.94 11.89 -4.18
C PRO A 74 -1.25 11.96 -2.68
N LEU A 75 -2.38 12.56 -2.35
CA LEU A 75 -3.01 12.46 -1.03
C LEU A 75 -3.87 11.19 -1.01
N ILE A 76 -3.71 10.34 0.00
CA ILE A 76 -4.48 9.08 0.10
C ILE A 76 -5.64 9.28 1.06
N ILE A 77 -6.85 8.95 0.60
CA ILE A 77 -8.06 9.06 1.41
C ILE A 77 -8.29 7.72 2.11
N VAL A 78 -8.41 7.74 3.43
CA VAL A 78 -8.55 6.54 4.25
C VAL A 78 -9.61 6.69 5.35
N ASP A 79 -10.23 5.58 5.73
CA ASP A 79 -11.17 5.50 6.86
C ASP A 79 -10.45 5.30 8.22
N SER A 80 -11.21 5.27 9.32
CA SER A 80 -10.68 5.12 10.68
C SER A 80 -9.68 3.97 10.86
N ASP A 81 -9.85 2.88 10.11
CA ASP A 81 -9.03 1.67 10.15
C ASP A 81 -7.87 1.68 9.12
N ARG A 82 -7.67 2.83 8.47
CA ARG A 82 -6.77 3.08 7.33
C ARG A 82 -7.08 2.28 6.07
N VAL A 83 -8.31 1.82 5.88
CA VAL A 83 -8.75 1.26 4.61
C VAL A 83 -8.76 2.38 3.57
N VAL A 84 -8.16 2.11 2.41
CA VAL A 84 -8.11 3.07 1.30
C VAL A 84 -9.50 3.23 0.68
N LEU A 85 -9.97 4.47 0.63
CA LEU A 85 -11.20 4.87 -0.04
C LEU A 85 -10.94 5.45 -1.44
N GLY A 86 -9.75 6.03 -1.65
CA GLY A 86 -9.34 6.61 -2.91
C GLY A 86 -8.01 7.34 -2.81
N LEU A 87 -7.62 8.03 -3.88
CA LEU A 87 -6.49 8.96 -3.88
C LEU A 87 -6.81 10.23 -4.68
N VAL A 88 -6.18 11.33 -4.30
CA VAL A 88 -6.23 12.60 -5.03
C VAL A 88 -4.83 12.88 -5.54
N ASN A 89 -4.66 12.98 -6.85
CA ASN A 89 -3.36 13.34 -7.42
C ASN A 89 -3.01 14.79 -7.09
N ALA A 90 -1.72 15.12 -7.08
CA ALA A 90 -1.23 16.45 -6.74
C ALA A 90 -1.89 17.55 -7.59
N GLU A 91 -2.18 17.28 -8.86
CA GLU A 91 -2.85 18.22 -9.76
C GLU A 91 -4.30 18.51 -9.33
N ALA A 92 -5.01 17.51 -8.80
CA ALA A 92 -6.39 17.64 -8.33
C ALA A 92 -6.51 18.26 -6.93
N LEU A 93 -5.43 18.29 -6.15
CA LEU A 93 -5.38 19.04 -4.88
C LEU A 93 -5.45 20.56 -5.10
N ALA A 94 -5.16 21.04 -6.30
CA ALA A 94 -5.27 22.46 -6.64
C ALA A 94 -6.72 22.93 -6.92
N SER A 95 -7.71 22.04 -6.82
CA SER A 95 -9.13 22.37 -6.96
C SER A 95 -9.65 23.36 -5.92
N GLU A 96 -10.89 23.81 -6.12
CA GLU A 96 -11.53 24.79 -5.24
C GLU A 96 -11.59 24.29 -3.78
N PRO A 97 -11.28 25.13 -2.76
CA PRO A 97 -11.15 24.70 -1.37
C PRO A 97 -12.40 24.05 -0.74
N MET A 98 -13.57 24.24 -1.34
CA MET A 98 -14.85 23.71 -0.88
C MET A 98 -15.30 22.47 -1.64
N THR A 99 -14.57 22.05 -2.69
CA THR A 99 -14.93 20.86 -3.45
C THR A 99 -14.83 19.62 -2.56
N PRO A 100 -15.87 18.77 -2.50
CA PRO A 100 -15.83 17.51 -1.79
C PRO A 100 -14.76 16.58 -2.36
N PHE A 101 -14.14 15.77 -1.50
CA PHE A 101 -13.14 14.81 -1.95
C PHE A 101 -13.73 13.76 -2.90
N GLU A 102 -15.00 13.38 -2.74
CA GLU A 102 -15.68 12.45 -3.64
C GLU A 102 -15.70 12.91 -5.10
N GLU A 103 -15.63 14.21 -5.36
CA GLU A 103 -15.68 14.78 -6.72
C GLU A 103 -14.31 14.80 -7.41
N VAL A 104 -13.22 14.83 -6.65
CA VAL A 104 -11.85 14.98 -7.17
C VAL A 104 -10.99 13.75 -7.01
N MET A 105 -11.38 12.81 -6.15
CA MET A 105 -10.63 11.57 -5.93
C MET A 105 -10.80 10.58 -7.07
N ASP A 106 -9.75 9.79 -7.30
CA ASP A 106 -9.87 8.48 -7.95
C ASP A 106 -10.30 7.44 -6.89
N PRO A 107 -11.53 6.90 -6.97
CA PRO A 107 -12.03 5.88 -6.03
C PRO A 107 -11.45 4.48 -6.32
N GLY A 108 -10.81 4.27 -7.47
CA GLY A 108 -10.31 2.98 -7.92
C GLY A 108 -8.80 2.96 -8.15
N PRO A 109 -7.98 3.43 -7.19
CA PRO A 109 -6.54 3.51 -7.43
C PRO A 109 -5.93 2.12 -7.64
N VAL A 110 -4.90 2.04 -8.48
CA VAL A 110 -4.15 0.79 -8.65
C VAL A 110 -3.50 0.42 -7.32
N THR A 111 -3.75 -0.81 -6.88
CA THR A 111 -3.16 -1.36 -5.67
C THR A 111 -2.37 -2.64 -5.97
N PHE A 112 -1.27 -2.83 -5.27
CA PHE A 112 -0.52 -4.08 -5.24
C PHE A 112 -0.61 -4.73 -3.88
N ARG A 113 -0.70 -6.05 -3.90
CA ARG A 113 -0.50 -6.83 -2.69
C ARG A 113 0.97 -6.75 -2.27
N PRO A 114 1.24 -6.65 -0.97
CA PRO A 114 2.58 -6.43 -0.43
C PRO A 114 3.58 -7.54 -0.74
N ASN A 115 3.08 -8.76 -0.98
CA ASN A 115 3.87 -9.94 -1.27
C ASN A 115 4.32 -10.07 -2.74
N LEU A 116 3.90 -9.14 -3.62
CA LEU A 116 4.34 -9.11 -5.01
C LEU A 116 5.87 -8.93 -5.07
N ARG A 117 6.56 -9.63 -5.98
CA ARG A 117 8.00 -9.42 -6.18
C ARG A 117 8.22 -8.07 -6.87
N THR A 118 9.22 -7.32 -6.43
CA THR A 118 9.53 -6.01 -7.03
C THR A 118 9.83 -6.10 -8.53
N GLY A 119 10.50 -7.17 -8.98
CA GLY A 119 10.80 -7.38 -10.40
C GLY A 119 9.58 -7.55 -11.32
N GLN A 120 8.37 -7.72 -10.78
CA GLN A 120 7.13 -7.83 -11.58
C GLN A 120 6.43 -6.47 -11.78
N VAL A 121 6.87 -5.44 -11.06
CA VAL A 121 6.22 -4.13 -11.01
C VAL A 121 6.53 -3.25 -12.24
N PRO A 122 7.79 -3.16 -12.74
CA PRO A 122 8.13 -2.23 -13.82
C PRO A 122 7.33 -2.46 -15.11
N ASP A 123 7.17 -3.72 -15.52
CA ASP A 123 6.41 -4.06 -16.73
C ASP A 123 4.94 -3.66 -16.61
N TYR A 124 4.35 -3.79 -15.42
CA TYR A 124 2.97 -3.37 -15.17
C TYR A 124 2.85 -1.84 -15.27
N PHE A 125 3.73 -1.09 -14.62
CA PHE A 125 3.74 0.37 -14.68
C PHE A 125 3.88 0.87 -16.12
N LYS A 126 4.83 0.29 -16.88
CA LYS A 126 5.04 0.63 -18.29
C LYS A 126 3.83 0.32 -19.15
N LYS A 127 3.23 -0.87 -18.97
CA LYS A 127 2.06 -1.31 -19.77
C LYS A 127 0.81 -0.47 -19.49
N GLN A 128 0.60 -0.07 -18.23
CA GLN A 128 -0.60 0.68 -17.82
C GLN A 128 -0.39 2.21 -17.82
N GLY A 129 0.82 2.69 -18.03
CA GLY A 129 1.12 4.12 -18.03
C GLY A 129 0.92 4.81 -16.68
N ILE A 130 1.01 4.07 -15.57
CA ILE A 130 0.81 4.63 -14.22
C ILE A 130 2.13 5.10 -13.61
N ARG A 131 2.09 6.20 -12.85
CA ARG A 131 3.28 6.79 -12.18
C ARG A 131 3.48 6.27 -10.76
N HIS A 132 2.40 5.82 -10.13
CA HIS A 132 2.38 5.33 -8.77
C HIS A 132 1.35 4.20 -8.62
N ALA A 133 1.46 3.45 -7.53
CA ALA A 133 0.46 2.48 -7.11
C ALA A 133 0.51 2.33 -5.59
N LEU A 134 -0.64 2.14 -4.96
CA LEU A 134 -0.71 1.89 -3.52
C LEU A 134 -0.31 0.45 -3.22
N VAL A 135 0.21 0.21 -2.02
CA VAL A 135 0.42 -1.11 -1.46
C VAL A 135 -0.57 -1.28 -0.32
N THR A 136 -1.39 -2.32 -0.37
CA THR A 136 -2.47 -2.55 0.61
C THR A 136 -2.52 -4.00 1.10
N THR A 137 -2.94 -4.20 2.35
CA THR A 137 -3.22 -5.54 2.90
C THR A 137 -4.36 -6.21 2.12
N SER A 138 -4.62 -7.49 2.42
CA SER A 138 -5.75 -8.22 1.83
C SER A 138 -7.10 -7.49 1.97
N ASP A 139 -7.30 -6.82 3.10
CA ASP A 139 -8.49 -6.05 3.46
C ASP A 139 -8.48 -4.58 2.99
N GLY A 140 -7.47 -4.16 2.21
CA GLY A 140 -7.41 -2.81 1.65
C GLY A 140 -6.79 -1.74 2.57
N VAL A 141 -6.24 -2.15 3.71
CA VAL A 141 -5.53 -1.25 4.63
C VAL A 141 -4.24 -0.76 3.97
N LEU A 142 -4.03 0.55 3.98
CA LEU A 142 -2.84 1.18 3.41
C LEU A 142 -1.57 0.63 4.08
N ILE A 143 -0.54 0.33 3.29
CA ILE A 143 0.81 -0.02 3.76
C ILE A 143 1.79 1.05 3.29
N GLY A 144 1.70 1.46 2.02
CA GLY A 144 2.60 2.45 1.45
C GLY A 144 2.31 2.74 -0.02
N LEU A 145 3.24 3.43 -0.67
CA LEU A 145 3.17 3.85 -2.07
C LEU A 145 4.40 3.35 -2.81
N LEU A 146 4.18 2.78 -3.99
CA LEU A 146 5.23 2.49 -4.95
C LEU A 146 5.26 3.57 -6.01
N ARG A 147 6.48 3.94 -6.41
CA ARG A 147 6.74 4.71 -7.63
C ARG A 147 7.91 4.08 -8.34
N LEU A 148 7.90 4.17 -9.66
CA LEU A 148 9.14 4.02 -10.40
C LEU A 148 9.91 5.33 -10.21
N HIS A 149 11.09 5.25 -9.60
CA HIS A 149 12.06 6.32 -9.78
C HIS A 149 12.42 6.34 -11.28
N PRO A 150 12.39 7.49 -11.95
CA PRO A 150 13.03 7.56 -13.26
C PRO A 150 14.48 7.14 -13.03
N GLY A 151 14.89 6.03 -13.66
CA GLY A 151 16.29 5.67 -13.63
C GLY A 151 17.08 6.87 -14.15
N HIS A 152 18.14 7.25 -13.44
CA HIS A 152 19.32 7.71 -14.16
C HIS A 152 19.63 6.56 -15.14
N ASP A 153 19.46 6.81 -16.43
CA ASP A 153 20.13 6.01 -17.44
C ASP A 153 21.63 6.16 -17.16
N ASP A 154 22.19 5.26 -16.37
CA ASP A 154 23.63 5.07 -16.30
C ASP A 154 24.06 4.43 -17.62
N ALA A 155 24.57 5.29 -18.49
CA ALA A 155 25.58 5.10 -19.56
C ALA A 155 25.52 3.83 -20.44
#